data_AF-A0A6U7CLS9-F1
#
_entry.id   AF-A0A6U7CLS9-F1
#
_cell.length_a   1.000
_cell.length_b   1.000
_cell.length_c   1.000
_cell.angle_alpha   90.00
_cell.angle_beta   90.00
_cell.angle_gamma   90.00
#
_symmetry.space_group_name_H-M   'P 1'
#
loop_
_entity.id
_entity.type
_entity.pdbx_description
1 polymer ?
#
loop_
_entity_poly.entity_id
_entity_poly.type
_entity_poly.pdbx_seq_one_letter_code
_entity_poly.pdbx_strand_id
1 'polypeptide(L)'
;MSPILVTKALLALLVLGTFEYGTCASTAAIAIREVEKRQMQSASLPSQLDSSVVSAYPDSMSAVAVITIDGVDQTGGIIGAFIGDELRGVTLPRVTFPMVPGYEYGGRTAYTFLIYGEEGDTVTFMFQDGASNQYRLDTDPSQTITFAKDTEAGK
;
A
#
# COMPACT_ATOMS: atom_id res chain seq x y z
N MET A 1 29.10 7.68 -18.02
CA MET A 1 28.26 6.63 -17.38
C MET A 1 27.75 7.22 -16.09
N SER A 2 26.48 7.65 -16.05
CA SER A 2 25.87 8.11 -14.81
C SER A 2 25.65 6.91 -13.89
N PRO A 3 25.98 7.00 -12.59
CA PRO A 3 25.73 5.91 -11.66
C PRO A 3 24.22 5.64 -11.60
N ILE A 4 23.84 4.38 -11.78
CA ILE A 4 22.48 3.90 -11.53
C ILE A 4 22.26 4.07 -10.01
N LEU A 5 21.51 5.10 -9.63
CA LEU A 5 21.15 5.34 -8.24
C LEU A 5 20.11 4.28 -7.85
N VAL A 6 20.54 3.27 -7.10
CA VAL A 6 19.65 2.26 -6.50
C VAL A 6 18.83 2.96 -5.42
N THR A 7 17.53 3.09 -5.66
CA THR A 7 16.59 3.72 -4.72
C THR A 7 15.73 2.63 -4.08
N LYS A 8 15.81 2.49 -2.76
CA LYS A 8 15.13 1.49 -1.92
C LYS A 8 13.72 1.98 -1.57
N ALA A 9 12.73 1.11 -1.44
CA ALA A 9 11.40 1.48 -0.94
C ALA A 9 10.88 0.43 0.04
N LEU A 10 10.12 0.86 1.06
CA LEU A 10 9.56 0.06 2.14
C LEU A 10 8.09 0.45 2.31
N LEU A 11 7.24 -0.57 2.43
CA LEU A 11 5.81 -0.45 2.72
C LEU A 11 5.50 -1.26 3.97
N ALA A 12 5.13 -0.59 5.06
CA ALA A 12 4.54 -1.24 6.22
C ALA A 12 3.02 -1.19 6.11
N LEU A 13 2.35 -2.34 5.88
CA LEU A 13 0.90 -2.41 5.73
C LEU A 13 0.23 -2.99 6.98
N LEU A 14 -0.76 -2.27 7.50
CA LEU A 14 -1.70 -2.79 8.49
C LEU A 14 -3.03 -3.08 7.77
N VAL A 15 -3.36 -4.36 7.63
CA VAL A 15 -4.69 -4.80 7.14
C VAL A 15 -5.59 -4.99 8.35
N LEU A 16 -6.74 -4.31 8.37
CA LEU A 16 -7.68 -4.36 9.48
C LEU A 16 -8.78 -5.37 9.15
N GLY A 17 -8.66 -6.60 9.64
CA GLY A 17 -9.73 -7.59 9.63
C GLY A 17 -10.39 -7.74 11.01
N THR A 18 -11.70 -7.92 11.07
CA THR A 18 -12.40 -8.33 12.30
C THR A 18 -12.49 -9.86 12.39
N PHE A 19 -12.17 -10.43 13.55
CA PHE A 19 -12.11 -11.86 13.82
C PHE A 19 -13.16 -12.30 14.86
N GLU A 20 -13.91 -13.36 14.57
CA GLU A 20 -14.69 -14.09 15.58
C GLU A 20 -13.81 -15.17 16.26
N TYR A 21 -13.78 -15.12 17.59
CA TYR A 21 -13.33 -16.13 18.56
C TYR A 21 -12.18 -17.10 18.17
N GLY A 22 -10.98 -16.82 18.68
CA GLY A 22 -9.99 -17.87 19.01
C GLY A 22 -8.57 -17.60 18.52
N THR A 23 -7.68 -17.31 19.47
CA THR A 23 -6.21 -17.19 19.34
C THR A 23 -5.69 -16.11 18.38
N CYS A 24 -5.21 -15.03 19.01
CA CYS A 24 -4.64 -13.83 18.42
C CYS A 24 -3.43 -14.11 17.53
N ALA A 25 -3.58 -13.91 16.23
CA ALA A 25 -2.51 -13.49 15.35
C ALA A 25 -3.10 -12.49 14.34
N SER A 26 -2.99 -11.19 14.63
CA SER A 26 -3.06 -10.19 13.57
C SER A 26 -1.83 -10.42 12.69
N THR A 27 -2.00 -11.04 11.52
CA THR A 27 -0.89 -11.15 10.57
C THR A 27 -0.70 -9.76 9.95
N ALA A 28 0.10 -8.93 10.61
CA ALA A 28 0.77 -7.84 9.93
C ALA A 28 1.77 -8.47 8.96
N ALA A 29 1.46 -8.47 7.67
CA ALA A 29 2.45 -8.78 6.65
C ALA A 29 3.45 -7.60 6.60
N ILE A 30 4.50 -7.67 7.42
CA ILE A 30 5.62 -6.74 7.35
C ILE A 30 6.57 -7.26 6.29
N ALA A 31 6.39 -6.80 5.06
CA ALA A 31 7.25 -7.18 3.95
C ALA A 31 8.50 -6.31 3.93
N ILE A 32 9.66 -6.94 4.16
CA ILE A 32 10.96 -6.27 4.27
C ILE A 32 11.87 -6.78 3.14
N ARG A 33 12.04 -6.03 2.04
CA ARG A 33 13.27 -6.10 1.21
C ARG A 33 13.41 -5.02 0.13
N GLU A 34 14.66 -4.85 -0.31
CA GLU A 34 15.14 -3.90 -1.34
C GLU A 34 14.47 -4.09 -2.71
N VAL A 35 14.07 -2.98 -3.34
CA VAL A 35 13.54 -2.96 -4.71
C VAL A 35 14.51 -2.27 -5.65
N GLU A 36 14.85 -2.91 -6.76
CA GLU A 36 15.59 -2.29 -7.87
C GLU A 36 14.68 -1.38 -8.69
N LYS A 37 15.21 -0.20 -9.04
CA LYS A 37 14.52 0.86 -9.78
C LYS A 37 14.18 0.40 -11.21
N ARG A 38 12.99 -0.15 -11.45
CA ARG A 38 12.41 -0.21 -12.80
C ARG A 38 11.59 1.06 -13.02
N GLN A 39 12.15 1.99 -13.79
CA GLN A 39 11.37 3.08 -14.38
C GLN A 39 10.43 2.44 -15.41
N MET A 40 9.26 2.00 -14.96
CA MET A 40 8.16 1.72 -15.87
C MET A 40 7.68 3.09 -16.33
N GLN A 41 7.85 3.37 -17.62
CA GLN A 41 7.27 4.53 -18.29
C GLN A 41 5.76 4.30 -18.41
N SER A 42 5.07 4.19 -17.26
CA SER A 42 3.62 4.14 -17.19
C SER A 42 3.09 5.56 -17.12
N ALA A 43 1.84 5.76 -17.52
CA ALA A 43 1.15 7.02 -17.27
C ALA A 43 1.24 7.36 -15.76
N SER A 44 1.30 8.65 -15.43
CA SER A 44 1.25 9.09 -14.03
C SER A 44 0.06 8.45 -13.31
N LEU A 45 0.25 8.02 -12.06
CA LEU A 45 -0.85 7.56 -11.23
C LEU A 45 -1.93 8.64 -11.17
N PRO A 46 -3.21 8.28 -11.38
CA PRO A 46 -4.29 9.23 -11.24
C PRO A 46 -4.44 9.62 -9.77
N SER A 47 -5.01 10.79 -9.48
CA SER A 47 -5.27 11.22 -8.10
C SER A 47 -6.51 10.53 -7.49
N GLN A 48 -7.32 9.84 -8.30
CA GLN A 48 -8.56 9.19 -7.91
C GLN A 48 -8.79 7.91 -8.73
N LEU A 49 -9.49 6.94 -8.13
CA LEU A 49 -9.86 5.70 -8.79
C LEU A 49 -11.04 5.96 -9.75
N ASP A 50 -11.07 5.28 -10.89
CA ASP A 50 -12.21 5.36 -11.80
C ASP A 50 -13.45 4.73 -11.15
N SER A 51 -14.60 5.40 -11.26
CA SER A 51 -15.88 4.92 -10.73
C SER A 51 -16.31 3.56 -11.32
N SER A 52 -15.87 3.22 -12.53
CA SER A 52 -16.15 1.94 -13.16
C SER A 52 -15.56 0.77 -12.38
N VAL A 53 -14.35 0.92 -11.81
CA VAL A 53 -13.72 -0.09 -10.96
C VAL A 53 -14.57 -0.34 -9.72
N VAL A 54 -15.04 0.73 -9.06
CA VAL A 54 -15.91 0.62 -7.87
C VAL A 54 -17.21 -0.11 -8.20
N SER A 55 -17.77 0.10 -9.40
CA SER A 55 -18.99 -0.60 -9.83
C SER A 55 -18.76 -2.05 -10.25
N ALA A 56 -17.56 -2.40 -10.69
CA ALA A 56 -17.20 -3.74 -11.15
C ALA A 56 -16.87 -4.67 -9.97
N TYR A 57 -16.33 -4.12 -8.88
CA TYR A 57 -15.85 -4.87 -7.72
C TYR A 57 -16.59 -4.43 -6.46
N PRO A 58 -17.62 -5.17 -6.02
CA PRO A 58 -18.45 -4.78 -4.88
C PRO A 58 -17.74 -4.92 -3.53
N ASP A 59 -16.70 -5.75 -3.45
CA ASP A 59 -15.91 -5.96 -2.25
C ASP A 59 -14.72 -5.00 -2.20
N SER A 60 -14.37 -4.56 -0.97
CA SER A 60 -13.21 -3.71 -0.72
C SER A 60 -12.38 -4.20 0.45
N MET A 61 -11.08 -3.92 0.45
CA MET A 61 -10.14 -4.12 1.55
C MET A 61 -9.59 -2.77 2.01
N SER A 62 -9.59 -2.53 3.33
CA SER A 62 -9.00 -1.35 3.95
C SER A 62 -7.54 -1.59 4.33
N ALA A 63 -6.67 -0.66 3.94
CA ALA A 63 -5.24 -0.74 4.24
C ALA A 63 -4.67 0.59 4.74
N VAL A 64 -3.73 0.49 5.68
CA VAL A 64 -2.95 1.63 6.19
C VAL A 64 -1.48 1.38 5.94
N ALA A 65 -0.82 2.34 5.29
CA ALA A 65 0.55 2.22 4.85
C ALA A 65 1.43 3.36 5.37
N VAL A 66 2.68 3.03 5.74
CA VAL A 66 3.77 4.01 5.83
C VAL A 66 4.81 3.70 4.76
N ILE A 67 5.21 4.72 4.02
CA ILE A 67 6.12 4.61 2.87
C ILE A 67 7.48 5.19 3.26
N THR A 68 8.53 4.41 3.10
CA THR A 68 9.91 4.87 3.29
C THR A 68 10.69 4.57 2.03
N ILE A 69 11.40 5.57 1.49
CA ILE A 69 12.24 5.41 0.30
C ILE A 69 13.66 5.84 0.65
N ASP A 70 14.65 4.99 0.38
CA ASP A 70 16.05 5.20 0.77
C ASP A 70 16.24 5.52 2.26
N GLY A 71 15.41 4.92 3.12
CA GLY A 71 15.41 5.18 4.56
C GLY A 71 14.74 6.50 4.96
N VAL A 72 14.14 7.23 4.02
CA VAL A 72 13.43 8.49 4.24
C VAL A 72 11.92 8.29 4.13
N ASP A 73 11.20 8.65 5.19
CA ASP A 73 9.74 8.59 5.21
C ASP A 73 9.13 9.58 4.21
N GLN A 74 8.20 9.10 3.40
CA GLN A 74 7.52 9.88 2.40
C GLN A 74 6.28 10.52 2.99
N THR A 75 6.29 11.85 3.07
CA THR A 75 5.18 12.67 3.59
C THR A 75 4.23 13.19 2.51
N GLY A 76 4.59 12.99 1.24
CA GLY A 76 3.85 13.43 0.05
C GLY A 76 3.98 12.40 -1.07
N GLY A 77 3.03 12.40 -2.02
CA GLY A 77 3.01 11.47 -3.15
C GLY A 77 1.68 10.74 -3.30
N ILE A 78 1.61 9.84 -4.28
CA ILE A 78 0.43 9.01 -4.58
C ILE A 78 0.83 7.55 -4.44
N ILE A 79 0.01 6.74 -3.77
CA ILE A 79 0.14 5.28 -3.80
C ILE A 79 -1.01 4.69 -4.62
N GLY A 80 -0.68 3.79 -5.54
CA GLY A 80 -1.61 2.97 -6.28
C GLY A 80 -1.46 1.49 -5.89
N ALA A 81 -2.58 0.81 -5.75
CA ALA A 81 -2.67 -0.62 -5.53
C ALA A 81 -3.21 -1.30 -6.79
N PHE A 82 -2.59 -2.40 -7.18
CA PHE A 82 -2.82 -3.08 -8.45
C PHE A 82 -3.11 -4.55 -8.24
N ILE A 83 -4.04 -5.08 -9.03
CA ILE A 83 -4.30 -6.51 -9.18
C ILE A 83 -3.99 -6.85 -10.63
N GLY A 84 -2.92 -7.61 -10.86
CA GLY A 84 -2.30 -7.70 -12.19
C GLY A 84 -1.85 -6.32 -12.68
N ASP A 85 -2.38 -5.88 -13.81
CA ASP A 85 -2.09 -4.57 -14.42
C ASP A 85 -3.19 -3.51 -14.13
N GLU A 86 -4.26 -3.88 -13.43
CA GLU A 86 -5.39 -2.99 -13.18
C GLU A 86 -5.23 -2.21 -11.88
N LEU A 87 -5.42 -0.89 -11.92
CA LEU A 87 -5.43 -0.04 -10.73
C LEU A 87 -6.73 -0.25 -9.95
N ARG A 88 -6.61 -0.68 -8.70
CA ARG A 88 -7.72 -1.09 -7.83
C ARG A 88 -7.86 -0.29 -6.55
N GLY A 89 -6.88 0.53 -6.24
CA GLY A 89 -6.93 1.47 -5.14
C GLY A 89 -5.96 2.60 -5.38
N VAL A 90 -6.29 3.80 -4.94
CA VAL A 90 -5.37 4.94 -5.00
C VAL A 90 -5.60 5.86 -3.83
N THR A 91 -4.53 6.42 -3.28
CA THR A 91 -4.65 7.43 -2.23
C THR A 91 -3.49 8.39 -2.19
N LEU A 92 -3.75 9.45 -1.43
CA LEU A 92 -2.85 10.51 -1.04
C LEU A 92 -2.60 10.38 0.47
N PRO A 93 -1.51 10.95 1.01
CA PRO A 93 -1.29 10.96 2.46
C PRO A 93 -2.48 11.61 3.17
N ARG A 94 -2.97 10.99 4.25
CA ARG A 94 -4.17 11.47 4.95
C ARG A 94 -3.91 11.95 6.36
N VAL A 95 -3.19 11.16 7.14
CA VAL A 95 -3.05 11.39 8.58
C VAL A 95 -1.62 11.20 9.02
N THR A 96 -1.16 12.01 9.96
CA THR A 96 0.09 11.75 10.69
C THR A 96 -0.29 11.03 11.98
N PHE A 97 0.35 9.90 12.26
CA PHE A 97 0.10 9.20 13.51
C PHE A 97 0.51 10.06 14.69
N PRO A 98 -0.28 10.10 15.78
CA PRO A 98 0.10 10.83 16.98
C PRO A 98 1.39 10.25 17.57
N MET A 99 2.25 11.10 18.12
CA MET A 99 3.42 10.65 18.87
C MET A 99 2.97 10.04 20.19
N VAL A 100 3.04 8.71 20.29
CA VAL A 100 2.76 7.96 21.52
C VAL A 100 4.07 7.26 21.94
N PRO A 101 4.52 7.42 23.20
CA PRO A 101 5.73 6.73 23.67
C PRO A 101 5.64 5.21 23.46
N GLY A 102 6.66 4.63 22.82
CA GLY A 102 6.71 3.19 22.51
C GLY A 102 5.96 2.77 21.25
N TYR A 103 5.31 3.68 20.53
CA TYR A 103 4.69 3.38 19.23
C TYR A 103 5.65 3.68 18.08
N GLU A 104 6.07 2.62 17.37
CA GLU A 104 7.07 2.69 16.29
C GLU A 104 6.68 3.62 15.14
N TYR A 105 5.38 3.81 14.90
CA TYR A 105 4.88 4.65 13.81
C TYR A 105 4.53 6.08 14.24
N GLY A 106 4.76 6.46 15.51
CA GLY A 106 4.45 7.79 16.01
C GLY A 106 5.17 8.90 15.22
N GLY A 107 4.43 9.91 14.78
CA GLY A 107 4.96 11.01 13.97
C GLY A 107 5.16 10.70 12.48
N ARG A 108 4.91 9.45 12.03
CA ARG A 108 5.02 9.06 10.62
C ARG A 108 3.72 9.36 9.87
N THR A 109 3.83 9.64 8.57
CA THR A 109 2.67 9.90 7.70
C THR A 109 2.08 8.59 7.22
N ALA A 110 0.78 8.44 7.41
CA ALA A 110 0.01 7.28 6.99
C ALA A 110 -0.81 7.58 5.74
N TYR A 111 -0.83 6.58 4.87
CA TYR A 111 -1.66 6.51 3.68
C TYR A 111 -2.78 5.53 4.00
N THR A 112 -4.01 6.00 4.05
CA THR A 112 -5.19 5.15 4.28
C THR A 112 -5.98 5.03 2.98
N PHE A 113 -6.30 3.81 2.58
CA PHE A 113 -6.95 3.58 1.30
C PHE A 113 -7.77 2.31 1.23
N LEU A 114 -8.74 2.37 0.34
CA LEU A 114 -9.58 1.25 -0.06
C LEU A 114 -9.02 0.66 -1.35
N ILE A 115 -8.98 -0.65 -1.38
CA ILE A 115 -8.61 -1.45 -2.55
C ILE A 115 -9.85 -2.24 -2.92
N TYR A 116 -10.20 -2.33 -4.20
CA TYR A 116 -11.37 -3.07 -4.69
C TYR A 116 -10.95 -4.32 -5.45
N GLY A 117 -11.50 -5.47 -5.10
CA GLY A 117 -10.99 -6.74 -5.61
C GLY A 117 -11.87 -7.92 -5.25
N GLU A 118 -11.37 -9.11 -5.57
CA GLU A 118 -11.99 -10.38 -5.22
C GLU A 118 -11.11 -11.12 -4.20
N GLU A 119 -11.75 -11.92 -3.35
CA GLU A 119 -11.06 -12.71 -2.33
C GLU A 119 -9.97 -13.58 -2.97
N GLY A 120 -8.75 -13.49 -2.45
CA GLY A 120 -7.62 -14.28 -2.96
C GLY A 120 -6.77 -13.57 -4.01
N ASP A 121 -7.18 -12.40 -4.53
CA ASP A 121 -6.37 -11.62 -5.46
C ASP A 121 -5.02 -11.22 -4.86
N THR A 122 -3.98 -11.18 -5.68
CA THR A 122 -2.66 -10.67 -5.24
C THR A 122 -2.57 -9.18 -5.50
N VAL A 123 -2.35 -8.41 -4.44
CA VAL A 123 -2.22 -6.94 -4.50
C VAL A 123 -0.75 -6.55 -4.55
N THR A 124 -0.41 -5.66 -5.49
CA THR A 124 0.91 -5.04 -5.60
C THR A 124 0.80 -3.52 -5.54
N PHE A 125 1.87 -2.83 -5.15
CA PHE A 125 1.80 -1.39 -4.90
C PHE A 125 2.85 -0.62 -5.71
N MET A 126 2.49 0.61 -6.09
CA MET A 126 3.38 1.58 -6.70
C MET A 126 3.22 2.92 -6.02
N PHE A 127 4.33 3.61 -5.76
CA PHE A 127 4.34 4.96 -5.24
C PHE A 127 4.88 5.93 -6.28
N GLN A 128 4.26 7.10 -6.40
CA GLN A 128 4.73 8.21 -7.20
C GLN A 128 5.04 9.41 -6.31
N ASP A 129 6.28 9.90 -6.36
CA ASP A 129 6.69 11.08 -5.60
C ASP A 129 6.21 12.39 -6.25
N GLY A 130 6.43 13.52 -5.57
CA GLY A 130 6.07 14.85 -6.10
C GLY A 130 6.84 15.27 -7.35
N ALA A 131 7.94 14.59 -7.69
CA ALA A 131 8.70 14.79 -8.92
C ALA A 131 8.27 13.82 -10.05
N SER A 132 7.18 13.06 -9.84
CA SER A 132 6.66 12.05 -10.76
C SER A 132 7.60 10.86 -11.00
N ASN A 133 8.57 10.61 -10.12
CA ASN A 133 9.28 9.34 -10.13
C ASN A 133 8.38 8.25 -9.55
N GLN A 134 8.31 7.12 -10.25
CA GLN A 134 7.57 5.95 -9.80
C GLN A 134 8.51 4.92 -9.17
N TYR A 135 8.06 4.35 -8.06
CA TYR A 135 8.76 3.34 -7.29
C TYR A 135 7.80 2.18 -7.10
N ARG A 136 8.19 1.00 -7.59
CA ARG A 136 7.47 -0.22 -7.24
C ARG A 136 7.71 -0.50 -5.77
N LEU A 137 6.64 -0.65 -5.02
CA LEU A 137 6.69 -1.04 -3.62
C LEU A 137 6.50 -2.55 -3.61
N ASP A 138 7.55 -3.28 -4.01
CA ASP A 138 7.53 -4.73 -3.92
C ASP A 138 7.59 -5.10 -2.44
N THR A 139 6.59 -5.86 -2.02
CA THR A 139 6.74 -6.73 -0.88
C THR A 139 7.75 -7.81 -1.25
N ASP A 140 8.54 -8.28 -0.29
CA ASP A 140 9.37 -9.48 -0.45
C ASP A 140 8.58 -10.54 -1.24
N PRO A 141 9.13 -11.22 -2.27
CA PRO A 141 8.39 -12.23 -3.04
C PRO A 141 7.88 -13.41 -2.17
N SER A 142 8.36 -13.55 -0.93
CA SER A 142 7.82 -14.47 0.08
C SER A 142 6.60 -13.91 0.86
N GLN A 143 6.27 -12.64 0.65
CA GLN A 143 5.16 -11.92 1.25
C GLN A 143 4.25 -11.36 0.17
N THR A 144 3.28 -12.17 -0.23
CA THR A 144 2.16 -11.70 -1.05
C THR A 144 1.12 -11.06 -0.15
N ILE A 145 0.72 -9.83 -0.47
CA ILE A 145 -0.48 -9.24 0.12
C ILE A 145 -1.66 -9.80 -0.66
N THR A 146 -2.42 -10.66 -0.01
CA THR A 146 -3.65 -11.22 -0.56
C THR A 146 -4.81 -10.33 -0.19
N PHE A 147 -5.66 -10.02 -1.16
CA PHE A 147 -6.90 -9.32 -0.95
C PHE A 147 -7.79 -10.15 -0.03
N ALA A 148 -8.17 -9.54 1.09
CA ALA A 148 -9.16 -10.05 2.03
C ALA A 148 -10.22 -8.98 2.15
N LYS A 149 -11.46 -9.31 1.79
CA LYS A 149 -12.55 -8.33 1.86
C LYS A 149 -12.77 -7.88 3.30
N ASP A 150 -13.07 -6.60 3.47
CA ASP A 150 -13.59 -6.06 4.72
C ASP A 150 -14.94 -6.75 4.99
N THR A 151 -14.99 -7.56 6.04
CA THR A 151 -16.24 -8.17 6.46
C THR A 151 -17.08 -7.16 7.25
N GLU A 152 -18.35 -7.01 6.87
CA GLU A 152 -19.31 -6.31 7.71
C GLU A 152 -19.44 -7.06 9.05
N ALA A 153 -19.02 -6.42 10.15
CA ALA A 153 -19.37 -6.87 11.48
C ALA A 153 -20.87 -6.61 11.72
N GLY A 154 -21.74 -7.53 11.29
CA GLY A 154 -23.18 -7.32 11.45
C GLY A 154 -24.12 -8.28 10.74
N LYS A 155 -23.91 -9.61 10.83
CA LYS A 155 -25.02 -10.59 10.79
C LYS A 155 -24.73 -11.73 11.75
#